data_AF-A0A5E3X245-F1
#
_entry.id   AF-A0A5E3X245-F1
#
_cell.length_a   1.000
_cell.length_b   1.000
_cell.length_c   1.000
_cell.angle_alpha   90.00
_cell.angle_beta   90.00
_cell.angle_gamma   90.00
#
_symmetry.space_group_name_H-M   'P 1'
#
loop_
_entity.id
_entity.type
_entity.pdbx_description
1 polymer ?
#
loop_
_entity_poly.entity_id
_entity_poly.type
_entity_poly.pdbx_seq_one_letter_code
_entity_poly.pdbx_strand_id
1 'polypeptide(L)'
;MIMKKAFSSLFTLVLVATVSAKCGQPPSSSSTLAATSTSSSPVGAVTNVASASGYLQIASGSASFTSYTGCGSPACGKTANGYTVAVSQLTFGSEPGLGAGDVCGRCFAITATSDPYSPSYTGPFNTIVVKATDMCPSSGNGEWCGQSESNPVNEHGAQVHFDLCQDTGAAGAFFPSGHGALTGSFEEVSCAEWSGSDGSDLWNGACLSGESAGLWPGTTGCGNQGTPP
;
A
#
# COMPACT_ATOMS: atom_id res chain seq x y z
N MET A 1 24.10 11.56 -57.79
CA MET A 1 23.91 10.26 -57.12
C MET A 1 22.75 10.44 -56.15
N ILE A 2 21.47 10.25 -56.54
CA ILE A 2 20.76 8.98 -56.80
C ILE A 2 21.02 8.03 -55.61
N MET A 3 20.08 7.75 -54.70
CA MET A 3 18.81 7.09 -54.96
C MET A 3 17.83 7.27 -53.78
N LYS A 4 16.58 7.64 -54.09
CA LYS A 4 15.41 7.48 -53.22
C LYS A 4 15.08 5.99 -53.09
N LYS A 5 14.68 5.51 -51.91
CA LYS A 5 13.96 4.23 -51.77
C LYS A 5 12.64 4.47 -51.04
N ALA A 6 11.56 4.25 -51.79
CA ALA A 6 10.20 4.11 -51.33
C ALA A 6 9.86 2.62 -51.20
N PHE A 7 9.06 2.26 -50.20
CA PHE A 7 8.29 1.02 -50.05
C PHE A 7 7.07 1.45 -49.21
N SER A 8 5.88 1.73 -49.76
CA SER A 8 4.89 0.87 -50.41
C SER A 8 4.35 -0.28 -49.55
N SER A 9 3.27 0.06 -48.83
CA SER A 9 1.98 -0.66 -48.70
C SER A 9 1.98 -2.14 -48.33
N LEU A 10 1.27 -2.50 -47.25
CA LEU A 10 0.16 -3.44 -47.36
C LEU A 10 -0.87 -3.21 -46.22
N PHE A 11 -2.09 -2.95 -46.66
CA PHE A 11 -3.33 -2.87 -45.89
C PHE A 11 -3.75 -4.27 -45.44
N THR A 12 -4.08 -4.47 -44.16
CA THR A 12 -4.93 -5.59 -43.72
C THR A 12 -6.10 -5.02 -42.93
N LEU A 13 -7.25 -4.97 -43.61
CA LEU A 13 -8.56 -4.62 -43.07
C LEU A 13 -9.13 -5.85 -42.36
N VAL A 14 -9.24 -5.81 -41.02
CA VAL A 14 -9.95 -6.84 -40.26
C VAL A 14 -11.42 -6.43 -40.17
N LEU A 15 -12.25 -7.19 -40.86
CA LEU A 15 -13.70 -7.11 -40.85
C LEU A 15 -14.20 -7.80 -39.56
N VAL A 16 -14.72 -7.04 -38.59
CA VAL A 16 -15.45 -7.62 -37.45
C VAL A 16 -16.94 -7.54 -37.75
N ALA A 17 -17.55 -8.71 -37.93
CA ALA A 17 -18.97 -8.86 -38.20
C ALA A 17 -19.81 -8.51 -36.97
N THR A 18 -20.72 -7.55 -37.14
CA THR A 18 -21.80 -7.24 -36.19
C THR A 18 -22.88 -8.31 -36.28
N VAL A 19 -23.08 -9.09 -35.22
CA VAL A 19 -24.24 -9.98 -35.09
C VAL A 19 -25.40 -9.17 -34.53
N SER A 20 -26.38 -8.88 -35.37
CA SER A 20 -27.63 -8.22 -35.01
C SER A 20 -28.66 -9.29 -34.61
N ALA A 21 -28.95 -9.39 -33.31
CA ALA A 21 -29.98 -10.28 -32.79
C ALA A 21 -31.33 -9.55 -32.74
N LYS A 22 -32.27 -10.03 -33.54
CA LYS A 22 -33.64 -9.55 -33.66
C LYS A 22 -34.51 -10.37 -32.69
N CYS A 23 -34.95 -9.78 -31.58
CA CYS A 23 -35.89 -10.43 -30.66
C CYS A 23 -37.31 -10.38 -31.26
N GLY A 24 -37.89 -11.55 -31.54
CA GLY A 24 -39.31 -11.73 -31.76
C GLY A 24 -40.01 -12.21 -30.49
N GLN A 25 -41.09 -11.53 -30.09
CA GLN A 25 -42.17 -12.06 -29.24
C GLN A 25 -43.18 -12.82 -30.12
N PRO A 26 -43.88 -13.89 -29.66
CA PRO A 26 -44.98 -13.81 -28.66
C PRO A 26 -45.22 -15.16 -27.89
N PRO A 27 -46.42 -15.48 -27.34
CA PRO A 27 -47.32 -14.77 -26.44
C PRO A 27 -47.46 -15.45 -25.04
N SER A 28 -48.16 -14.77 -24.15
CA SER A 28 -48.49 -15.15 -22.77
C SER A 28 -49.15 -16.53 -22.61
N SER A 29 -48.72 -17.29 -21.60
CA SER A 29 -49.55 -18.25 -20.87
C SER A 29 -49.00 -18.50 -19.47
N SER A 30 -49.89 -18.39 -18.49
CA SER A 30 -49.67 -18.51 -17.05
C SER A 30 -49.13 -19.88 -16.64
N SER A 31 -48.11 -19.92 -15.78
CA SER A 31 -47.82 -21.05 -14.89
C SER A 31 -46.85 -20.63 -13.77
N THR A 32 -47.01 -21.32 -12.66
CA THR A 32 -46.71 -20.96 -11.27
C THR A 32 -45.25 -21.22 -10.87
N LEU A 33 -44.68 -20.30 -10.06
CA LEU A 33 -43.61 -20.43 -9.07
C LEU A 33 -42.36 -21.30 -9.37
N ALA A 34 -41.23 -20.63 -9.63
CA ALA A 34 -39.91 -21.07 -9.20
C ALA A 34 -39.01 -19.84 -8.96
N ALA A 35 -38.67 -19.56 -7.69
CA ALA A 35 -37.74 -18.51 -7.32
C ALA A 35 -36.33 -18.89 -7.79
N THR A 36 -35.87 -18.25 -8.86
CA THR A 36 -34.49 -18.37 -9.35
C THR A 36 -33.67 -17.26 -8.69
N SER A 37 -32.77 -17.66 -7.80
CA SER A 37 -31.82 -16.79 -7.12
C SER A 37 -30.83 -16.22 -8.13
N THR A 38 -31.06 -14.98 -8.57
CA THR A 38 -30.07 -14.20 -9.32
C THR A 38 -28.95 -13.80 -8.37
N SER A 39 -27.78 -14.41 -8.55
CA SER A 39 -26.53 -14.01 -7.91
C SER A 39 -26.05 -12.68 -8.50
N SER A 40 -26.54 -11.59 -7.94
CA SER A 40 -25.88 -10.29 -8.04
C SER A 40 -24.55 -10.36 -7.30
N SER A 41 -23.42 -10.35 -8.01
CA SER A 41 -22.10 -10.15 -7.41
C SER A 41 -22.10 -8.86 -6.59
N PRO A 42 -21.84 -8.89 -5.27
CA PRO A 42 -21.55 -7.67 -4.55
C PRO A 42 -20.19 -7.18 -5.05
N VAL A 43 -20.13 -5.90 -5.44
CA VAL A 43 -18.89 -5.13 -5.44
C VAL A 43 -18.26 -5.37 -4.06
N GLY A 44 -17.05 -5.92 -4.04
CA GLY A 44 -16.38 -6.34 -2.81
C GLY A 44 -16.40 -5.20 -1.79
N ALA A 45 -17.25 -5.35 -0.78
CA ALA A 45 -17.12 -4.59 0.44
C ALA A 45 -15.74 -4.92 0.98
N VAL A 46 -14.84 -3.94 1.00
CA VAL A 46 -13.62 -4.00 1.79
C VAL A 46 -14.12 -4.17 3.22
N THR A 47 -14.11 -5.40 3.72
CA THR A 47 -14.35 -5.63 5.14
C THR A 47 -13.17 -5.00 5.84
N ASN A 48 -13.35 -3.76 6.30
CA ASN A 48 -12.48 -3.12 7.28
C ASN A 48 -12.48 -4.05 8.49
N VAL A 49 -11.52 -4.98 8.54
CA VAL A 49 -11.16 -5.63 9.78
C VAL A 49 -10.38 -4.57 10.53
N ALA A 50 -11.12 -3.66 11.17
CA ALA A 50 -10.55 -2.77 12.15
C ALA A 50 -9.85 -3.65 13.18
N SER A 51 -8.57 -3.37 13.47
CA SER A 51 -7.94 -3.91 14.66
C SER A 51 -8.84 -3.60 15.86
N ALA A 52 -8.79 -4.43 16.92
CA ALA A 52 -9.66 -4.30 18.09
C ALA A 52 -9.67 -2.89 18.75
N SER A 53 -8.71 -2.03 18.38
CA SER A 53 -8.54 -0.66 18.84
C SER A 53 -8.81 0.43 17.79
N GLY A 54 -9.37 0.13 16.61
CA GLY A 54 -9.77 1.15 15.61
C GLY A 54 -8.69 1.57 14.60
N TYR A 55 -7.43 1.21 14.83
CA TYR A 55 -6.34 1.42 13.86
C TYR A 55 -6.55 0.65 12.55
N LEU A 56 -6.11 1.24 11.43
CA LEU A 56 -6.17 0.65 10.08
C LEU A 56 -4.93 -0.20 9.79
N GLN A 57 -5.02 -1.48 10.14
CA GLN A 57 -3.94 -2.46 10.02
C GLN A 57 -4.36 -3.61 9.12
N ILE A 58 -4.23 -3.37 7.82
CA ILE A 58 -4.56 -4.31 6.75
C ILE A 58 -3.28 -4.85 6.13
N ALA A 59 -3.29 -6.11 5.68
CA ALA A 59 -2.10 -6.74 5.11
C ALA A 59 -1.78 -6.29 3.69
N SER A 60 -2.72 -5.69 2.96
CA SER A 60 -2.46 -5.14 1.63
C SER A 60 -3.44 -4.02 1.30
N GLY A 61 -3.03 -3.12 0.42
CA GLY A 61 -3.86 -1.98 0.04
C GLY A 61 -3.12 -0.94 -0.80
N SER A 62 -3.72 0.25 -0.92
CA SER A 62 -3.09 1.40 -1.56
C SER A 62 -2.13 2.11 -0.62
N ALA A 63 -1.02 2.59 -1.17
CA ALA A 63 -0.02 3.33 -0.42
C ALA A 63 0.49 4.56 -1.18
N SER A 64 1.00 5.50 -0.40
CA SER A 64 1.83 6.61 -0.86
C SER A 64 3.20 6.53 -0.20
N PHE A 65 4.19 7.13 -0.84
CA PHE A 65 5.59 6.96 -0.49
C PHE A 65 6.32 8.29 -0.57
N THR A 66 7.06 8.64 0.49
CA THR A 66 8.06 9.73 0.50
C THR A 66 9.38 9.21 1.08
N SER A 67 10.33 10.11 1.36
CA SER A 67 11.55 9.74 2.07
C SER A 67 11.90 10.75 3.17
N TYR A 68 12.58 10.26 4.20
CA TYR A 68 13.10 11.05 5.31
C TYR A 68 14.52 10.62 5.69
N THR A 69 15.18 11.47 6.49
CA THR A 69 16.50 11.22 7.07
C THR A 69 16.39 11.18 8.59
N GLY A 70 17.34 10.53 9.26
CA GLY A 70 17.43 10.54 10.72
C GLY A 70 16.69 9.39 11.41
N CYS A 71 16.67 8.20 10.81
CA CYS A 71 15.97 7.03 11.37
C CYS A 71 16.77 6.27 12.46
N GLY A 72 17.74 6.95 13.10
CA GLY A 72 18.62 6.39 14.12
C GLY A 72 18.00 6.29 15.53
N SER A 73 16.82 6.87 15.75
CA SER A 73 16.08 6.78 17.02
C SER A 73 14.57 6.70 16.76
N PRO A 74 14.10 5.60 16.14
CA PRO A 74 12.75 5.55 15.62
C PRO A 74 11.72 5.16 16.70
N ALA A 75 10.43 5.40 16.43
CA ALA A 75 9.32 5.26 17.38
C ALA A 75 9.10 3.84 17.93
N CYS A 76 9.53 2.79 17.22
CA CYS A 76 9.50 1.42 17.74
C CYS A 76 10.61 1.15 18.78
N GLY A 77 11.58 2.06 18.92
CA GLY A 77 12.64 2.00 19.92
C GLY A 77 13.81 1.08 19.59
N LYS A 78 13.86 0.56 18.36
CA LYS A 78 15.00 -0.21 17.83
C LYS A 78 15.31 0.27 16.42
N THR A 79 16.58 0.49 16.13
CA THR A 79 17.04 0.69 14.75
C THR A 79 17.07 -0.65 14.00
N ALA A 80 17.27 -0.62 12.68
CA ALA A 80 17.64 -1.78 11.88
C ALA A 80 18.59 -1.35 10.76
N ASN A 81 19.41 -2.26 10.25
CA ASN A 81 20.40 -1.96 9.20
C ASN A 81 19.95 -2.30 7.76
N GLY A 82 18.78 -2.93 7.61
CA GLY A 82 18.11 -3.12 6.32
C GLY A 82 17.20 -1.96 5.96
N TYR A 83 16.47 -2.05 4.85
CA TYR A 83 15.53 -1.00 4.45
C TYR A 83 14.43 -0.80 5.49
N THR A 84 14.33 0.42 6.01
CA THR A 84 13.36 0.80 7.05
C THR A 84 12.44 1.91 6.59
N VAL A 85 11.26 1.93 7.20
CA VAL A 85 10.20 2.91 6.91
C VAL A 85 9.56 3.44 8.19
N ALA A 86 9.11 4.68 8.13
CA ALA A 86 8.07 5.19 9.03
C ALA A 86 6.69 4.94 8.41
N VAL A 87 5.70 4.57 9.22
CA VAL A 87 4.34 4.29 8.73
C VAL A 87 3.34 5.30 9.29
N SER A 88 2.35 5.71 8.49
CA SER A 88 1.26 6.62 8.92
C SER A 88 0.64 6.19 10.25
N GLN A 89 0.43 7.15 11.15
CA GLN A 89 -0.01 6.91 12.53
C GLN A 89 -1.22 5.98 12.68
N LEU A 90 -2.23 6.12 11.82
CA LEU A 90 -3.43 5.26 11.83
C LEU A 90 -3.12 3.78 11.58
N THR A 91 -2.01 3.47 10.90
CA THR A 91 -1.54 2.10 10.69
C THR A 91 -0.47 1.72 11.70
N PHE A 92 0.32 2.69 12.17
CA PHE A 92 1.39 2.43 13.14
C PHE A 92 0.86 1.77 14.40
N GLY A 93 -0.30 2.20 14.90
CA GLY A 93 -0.92 1.58 16.08
C GLY A 93 -0.53 2.22 17.41
N SER A 94 -0.13 3.49 17.41
CA SER A 94 0.28 4.23 18.62
C SER A 94 0.18 5.73 18.36
N GLU A 95 0.49 6.52 19.39
CA GLU A 95 0.62 7.98 19.32
C GLU A 95 2.05 8.41 19.71
N PRO A 96 2.51 9.61 19.29
CA PRO A 96 3.80 10.14 19.70
C PRO A 96 3.99 10.10 21.22
N GLY A 97 5.04 9.39 21.67
CA GLY A 97 5.38 9.24 23.08
C GLY A 97 4.76 8.05 23.81
N LEU A 98 3.85 7.30 23.19
CA LEU A 98 3.26 6.08 23.79
C LEU A 98 4.05 4.79 23.48
N GLY A 99 5.08 4.89 22.64
CA GLY A 99 5.95 3.77 22.28
C GLY A 99 5.47 2.99 21.06
N ALA A 100 5.90 1.73 20.96
CA ALA A 100 5.71 0.88 19.80
C ALA A 100 4.23 0.50 19.59
N GLY A 101 3.74 0.64 18.36
CA GLY A 101 2.45 0.10 17.93
C GLY A 101 2.60 -1.26 17.23
N ASP A 102 1.49 -1.90 16.86
CA ASP A 102 1.53 -3.29 16.35
C ASP A 102 2.23 -3.43 14.98
N VAL A 103 2.43 -2.34 14.24
CA VAL A 103 3.21 -2.39 12.98
C VAL A 103 4.68 -2.68 13.21
N CYS A 104 5.19 -2.39 14.41
CA CYS A 104 6.61 -2.41 14.70
C CYS A 104 7.25 -3.78 14.43
N GLY A 105 8.18 -3.80 13.48
CA GLY A 105 8.92 -4.97 13.04
C GLY A 105 8.29 -5.73 11.87
N ARG A 106 7.05 -5.42 11.47
CA ARG A 106 6.42 -6.05 10.31
C ARG A 106 7.12 -5.65 9.01
N CYS A 107 7.14 -6.57 8.05
CA CYS A 107 7.79 -6.38 6.76
C CYS A 107 6.77 -6.27 5.64
N PHE A 108 7.02 -5.37 4.70
CA PHE A 108 6.11 -5.09 3.59
C PHE A 108 6.86 -5.04 2.27
N ALA A 109 6.35 -5.73 1.26
CA ALA A 109 6.69 -5.48 -0.13
C ALA A 109 5.90 -4.26 -0.61
N ILE A 110 6.60 -3.16 -0.90
CA ILE A 110 6.02 -1.92 -1.39
C ILE A 110 6.35 -1.74 -2.86
N THR A 111 5.38 -1.30 -3.67
CA THR A 111 5.52 -1.15 -5.11
C THR A 111 5.01 0.21 -5.55
N ALA A 112 5.85 1.00 -6.20
CA ALA A 112 5.42 2.25 -6.83
C ALA A 112 4.77 1.98 -8.19
N THR A 113 3.77 2.79 -8.55
CA THR A 113 3.10 2.70 -9.87
C THR A 113 2.76 4.06 -10.49
N SER A 114 2.87 5.15 -9.73
CA SER A 114 2.55 6.50 -10.22
C SER A 114 3.31 7.58 -9.46
N ASP A 115 3.60 8.69 -10.13
CA ASP A 115 4.03 9.95 -9.50
C ASP A 115 2.83 10.93 -9.54
N PRO A 116 2.25 11.31 -8.39
CA PRO A 116 1.10 12.21 -8.34
C PRO A 116 1.42 13.63 -8.83
N TYR A 117 2.68 14.06 -8.80
CA TYR A 117 3.12 15.37 -9.29
C TYR A 117 3.56 15.33 -10.77
N SER A 118 3.88 14.15 -11.29
CA SER A 118 4.24 13.92 -12.70
C SER A 118 3.38 12.82 -13.33
N PRO A 119 2.06 13.01 -13.51
CA PRO A 119 1.14 11.94 -13.93
C PRO A 119 1.40 11.38 -15.34
N SER A 120 2.27 12.03 -16.13
CA SER A 120 2.72 11.53 -17.44
C SER A 120 3.97 10.65 -17.37
N TYR A 121 4.63 10.56 -16.21
CA TYR A 121 5.77 9.69 -15.99
C TYR A 121 5.31 8.23 -15.87
N THR A 122 5.85 7.37 -16.73
CA THR A 122 5.44 5.95 -16.82
C THR A 122 6.45 4.98 -16.20
N GLY A 123 7.39 5.49 -15.39
CA GLY A 123 8.44 4.69 -14.77
C GLY A 123 9.83 4.85 -15.43
N PRO A 124 10.83 4.08 -14.98
CA PRO A 124 10.70 2.85 -14.19
C PRO A 124 10.17 3.08 -12.77
N PHE A 125 9.45 2.08 -12.24
CA PHE A 125 9.04 1.99 -10.85
C PHE A 125 9.63 0.71 -10.22
N ASN A 126 9.81 0.72 -8.91
CA ASN A 126 10.50 -0.35 -8.19
C ASN A 126 9.59 -1.00 -7.14
N THR A 127 9.96 -2.23 -6.78
CA THR A 127 9.43 -2.96 -5.62
C THR A 127 10.58 -3.26 -4.67
N ILE A 128 10.41 -2.99 -3.38
CA ILE A 128 11.37 -3.37 -2.33
C ILE A 128 10.65 -3.95 -1.12
N VAL A 129 11.36 -4.71 -0.29
CA VAL A 129 10.86 -5.16 1.01
C VAL A 129 11.46 -4.27 2.10
N VAL A 130 10.59 -3.70 2.94
CA VAL A 130 10.94 -2.78 4.02
C VAL A 130 10.46 -3.31 5.37
N LYS A 131 11.14 -2.97 6.46
CA LYS A 131 10.70 -3.21 7.84
C LYS A 131 10.19 -1.91 8.46
N ALA A 132 9.01 -1.93 9.06
CA ALA A 132 8.47 -0.78 9.78
C ALA A 132 9.17 -0.63 11.14
N THR A 133 9.88 0.49 11.32
CA THR A 133 10.58 0.80 12.59
C THR A 133 10.16 2.11 13.20
N ASP A 134 9.45 2.96 12.45
CA ASP A 134 9.15 4.33 12.86
C ASP A 134 7.71 4.74 12.56
N MET A 135 7.29 5.87 13.11
CA MET A 135 5.98 6.47 12.93
C MET A 135 6.09 7.74 12.10
N CYS A 136 5.21 7.89 11.11
CA CYS A 136 4.90 9.16 10.51
C CYS A 136 3.63 9.74 11.18
N PRO A 137 3.76 10.70 12.11
CA PRO A 137 2.61 11.24 12.83
C PRO A 137 1.72 12.08 11.92
N SER A 138 0.41 12.10 12.18
CA SER A 138 -0.52 12.93 11.41
C SER A 138 -0.25 14.43 11.60
N SER A 139 0.13 14.82 12.82
CA SER A 139 0.53 16.19 13.14
C SER A 139 1.80 16.59 12.39
N GLY A 140 1.70 17.65 11.60
CA GLY A 140 2.80 18.13 10.76
C GLY A 140 2.95 17.44 9.40
N ASN A 141 2.27 16.31 9.17
CA ASN A 141 2.36 15.53 7.93
C ASN A 141 0.99 15.22 7.31
N GLY A 142 0.04 16.17 7.41
CA GLY A 142 -1.36 15.95 7.02
C GLY A 142 -1.57 15.46 5.57
N GLU A 143 -0.76 15.96 4.63
CA GLU A 143 -0.83 15.56 3.21
C GLU A 143 -0.63 14.05 3.01
N TRP A 144 0.28 13.46 3.78
CA TRP A 144 0.77 12.10 3.57
C TRP A 144 0.30 11.12 4.65
N CYS A 145 0.37 11.53 5.93
CA CYS A 145 0.12 10.69 7.10
C CYS A 145 -1.12 11.13 7.89
N GLY A 146 -1.96 12.00 7.31
CA GLY A 146 -3.18 12.54 7.92
C GLY A 146 -4.39 11.60 7.95
N GLN A 147 -4.21 10.31 7.68
CA GLN A 147 -5.29 9.33 7.79
C GLN A 147 -5.81 9.28 9.24
N SER A 148 -7.13 9.21 9.40
CA SER A 148 -7.84 9.05 10.67
C SER A 148 -8.93 7.99 10.55
N GLU A 149 -9.54 7.58 11.66
CA GLU A 149 -10.72 6.70 11.60
C GLU A 149 -11.85 7.27 10.73
N SER A 150 -12.06 8.59 10.82
CA SER A 150 -13.13 9.29 10.09
C SER A 150 -12.80 9.56 8.61
N ASN A 151 -11.52 9.62 8.28
CA ASN A 151 -11.01 9.80 6.92
C ASN A 151 -9.79 8.90 6.69
N PRO A 152 -9.99 7.63 6.27
CA PRO A 152 -8.95 6.60 6.27
C PRO A 152 -8.01 6.67 5.05
N VAL A 153 -8.01 7.79 4.32
CA VAL A 153 -7.11 8.02 3.19
C VAL A 153 -6.50 9.42 3.29
N ASN A 154 -5.28 9.58 2.79
CA ASN A 154 -4.63 10.88 2.73
C ASN A 154 -5.07 11.71 1.50
N GLU A 155 -4.44 12.88 1.30
CA GLU A 155 -4.79 13.79 0.19
C GLU A 155 -4.54 13.19 -1.21
N HIS A 156 -3.76 12.10 -1.27
CA HIS A 156 -3.45 11.35 -2.49
C HIS A 156 -4.27 10.06 -2.62
N GLY A 157 -5.28 9.85 -1.76
CA GLY A 157 -6.18 8.70 -1.81
C GLY A 157 -5.55 7.39 -1.33
N ALA A 158 -4.40 7.44 -0.67
CA ALA A 158 -3.71 6.26 -0.14
C ALA A 158 -4.16 5.92 1.28
N GLN A 159 -4.46 4.63 1.51
CA GLN A 159 -4.87 4.12 2.83
C GLN A 159 -3.73 4.12 3.84
N VAL A 160 -2.52 3.83 3.37
CA VAL A 160 -1.30 3.81 4.18
C VAL A 160 -0.26 4.73 3.56
N HIS A 161 0.58 5.32 4.39
CA HIS A 161 1.78 6.00 3.93
C HIS A 161 3.04 5.35 4.51
N PHE A 162 4.04 5.18 3.65
CA PHE A 162 5.37 4.72 4.03
C PHE A 162 6.38 5.81 3.70
N ASP A 163 7.04 6.33 4.73
CA ASP A 163 8.14 7.28 4.58
C ASP A 163 9.46 6.51 4.65
N LEU A 164 10.21 6.45 3.55
CA LEU A 164 11.38 5.58 3.43
C LEU A 164 12.62 6.23 4.01
N CYS A 165 13.34 5.52 4.89
CA CYS A 165 14.57 6.05 5.45
C CYS A 165 15.70 6.09 4.41
N GLN A 166 16.25 7.27 4.19
CA GLN A 166 17.41 7.47 3.31
C GLN A 166 18.68 6.85 3.91
N ASP A 167 18.83 6.90 5.24
CA ASP A 167 20.05 6.46 5.93
C ASP A 167 20.32 4.96 5.76
N THR A 168 19.27 4.15 5.62
CA THR A 168 19.36 2.70 5.38
C THR A 168 19.37 2.35 3.89
N GLY A 169 19.32 3.34 3.00
CA GLY A 169 19.32 3.15 1.55
C GLY A 169 17.95 2.83 0.94
N ALA A 170 16.88 2.73 1.73
CA ALA A 170 15.54 2.37 1.26
C ALA A 170 15.05 3.34 0.17
N ALA A 171 15.15 4.64 0.43
CA ALA A 171 14.74 5.66 -0.52
C ALA A 171 15.52 5.59 -1.84
N GLY A 172 16.84 5.38 -1.78
CA GLY A 172 17.69 5.29 -2.96
C GLY A 172 17.41 4.05 -3.83
N ALA A 173 16.90 2.98 -3.23
CA ALA A 173 16.48 1.77 -3.94
C ALA A 173 15.08 1.89 -4.57
N PHE A 174 14.23 2.76 -4.01
CA PHE A 174 12.82 2.85 -4.39
C PHE A 174 12.54 3.98 -5.39
N PHE A 175 13.02 5.19 -5.10
CA PHE A 175 12.67 6.40 -5.85
C PHE A 175 13.58 6.60 -7.07
N PRO A 176 13.01 6.71 -8.28
CA PRO A 176 13.75 7.19 -9.45
C PRO A 176 14.23 8.62 -9.24
N SER A 177 15.37 8.97 -9.86
CA SER A 177 15.91 10.33 -9.77
C SER A 177 14.90 11.37 -10.25
N GLY A 178 14.61 12.37 -9.41
CA GLY A 178 13.64 13.43 -9.70
C GLY A 178 12.20 13.13 -9.25
N HIS A 179 11.94 11.94 -8.71
CA HIS A 179 10.61 11.48 -8.30
C HIS A 179 10.60 11.11 -6.82
N GLY A 180 10.49 12.10 -5.93
CA GLY A 180 10.60 11.92 -4.48
C GLY A 180 9.30 11.59 -3.74
N ALA A 181 8.18 11.57 -4.44
CA ALA A 181 6.87 11.20 -3.92
C ALA A 181 6.15 10.33 -4.94
N LEU A 182 5.63 9.18 -4.50
CA LEU A 182 5.00 8.20 -5.38
C LEU A 182 3.73 7.65 -4.72
N THR A 183 2.87 7.04 -5.52
CA THR A 183 1.76 6.21 -5.06
C THR A 183 1.84 4.81 -5.68
N GLY A 184 1.14 3.85 -5.06
CA GLY A 184 1.12 2.47 -5.49
C GLY A 184 0.47 1.56 -4.47
N SER A 185 1.09 0.41 -4.20
CA SER A 185 0.52 -0.64 -3.36
C SER A 185 1.53 -1.21 -2.36
N PHE A 186 1.01 -1.87 -1.33
CA PHE A 186 1.81 -2.64 -0.40
C PHE A 186 1.17 -4.00 -0.13
N GLU A 187 2.00 -4.95 0.27
CA GLU A 187 1.62 -6.27 0.78
C GLU A 187 2.54 -6.62 1.96
N GLU A 188 1.97 -7.00 3.09
CA GLU A 188 2.70 -7.55 4.23
C GLU A 188 3.25 -8.92 3.83
N VAL A 189 4.54 -9.12 4.07
CA VAL A 189 5.27 -10.33 3.70
C VAL A 189 6.01 -10.88 4.91
N SER A 190 6.49 -12.12 4.80
CA SER A 190 7.38 -12.66 5.83
C SER A 190 8.67 -11.81 5.88
N CYS A 191 9.15 -11.48 7.08
CA CYS A 191 10.45 -10.83 7.23
C CYS A 191 11.64 -11.71 6.79
N ALA A 192 11.42 -12.98 6.42
CA ALA A 192 12.41 -13.77 5.70
C ALA A 192 12.76 -13.17 4.32
N GLU A 193 11.90 -12.34 3.75
CA GLU A 193 12.15 -11.61 2.49
C GLU A 193 12.89 -10.29 2.71
N TRP A 194 12.94 -9.80 3.95
CA TRP A 194 13.66 -8.58 4.30
C TRP A 194 15.12 -8.90 4.63
N SER A 195 16.04 -8.11 4.07
CA SER A 195 17.47 -8.24 4.35
C SER A 195 17.91 -7.22 5.38
N GLY A 196 18.45 -7.69 6.50
CA GLY A 196 19.03 -6.85 7.54
C GLY A 196 19.05 -7.55 8.89
N SER A 197 19.29 -6.75 9.93
CA SER A 197 19.27 -7.15 11.33
C SER A 197 18.83 -5.97 12.19
N ASP A 198 18.18 -6.29 13.29
CA ASP A 198 17.76 -5.32 14.29
C ASP A 198 18.95 -4.78 15.08
N GLY A 199 18.84 -3.52 15.50
CA GLY A 199 19.67 -2.92 16.52
C GLY A 199 19.22 -3.29 17.93
N SER A 200 19.95 -2.76 18.92
CA SER A 200 19.58 -2.89 20.33
C SER A 200 18.40 -2.00 20.70
N ASP A 201 17.71 -2.36 21.78
CA ASP A 201 16.68 -1.54 22.40
C ASP A 201 17.28 -0.19 22.85
N LEU A 202 16.63 0.89 22.46
CA LEU A 202 17.00 2.26 22.84
C LEU A 202 16.36 2.67 24.18
N TRP A 203 15.27 2.00 24.57
CA TRP A 203 14.52 2.26 25.80
C TRP A 203 13.68 1.05 26.21
N ASN A 204 13.28 0.99 27.48
CA ASN A 204 12.46 -0.09 28.02
C ASN A 204 11.07 -0.10 27.40
N GLY A 205 10.69 -1.19 26.74
CA GLY A 205 9.42 -1.32 26.00
C GLY A 205 9.58 -1.16 24.50
N ALA A 206 10.81 -0.93 24.01
CA ALA A 206 11.11 -1.00 22.59
C ALA A 206 10.71 -2.38 22.03
N CYS A 207 10.20 -2.41 20.80
CA CYS A 207 9.62 -3.63 20.26
C CYS A 207 9.71 -3.65 18.73
N LEU A 208 10.14 -4.79 18.17
CA LEU A 208 10.00 -5.13 16.75
C LEU A 208 9.44 -6.57 16.59
N SER A 209 8.69 -7.06 17.58
CA SER A 209 8.17 -8.44 17.61
C SER A 209 7.23 -8.77 16.45
N GLY A 210 6.71 -7.77 15.73
CA GLY A 210 5.95 -7.96 14.50
C GLY A 210 6.73 -8.72 13.42
N GLU A 211 8.07 -8.77 13.49
CA GLU A 211 8.90 -9.50 12.52
C GLU A 211 8.69 -11.02 12.53
N SER A 212 8.12 -11.54 13.63
CA SER A 212 7.87 -12.97 13.87
C SER A 212 6.38 -13.31 14.03
N ALA A 213 5.51 -12.29 13.97
CA ALA A 213 4.08 -12.48 13.99
C ALA A 213 3.60 -13.12 12.67
N GLY A 214 2.41 -13.72 12.66
CA GLY A 214 1.74 -13.98 11.40
C GLY A 214 1.36 -12.66 10.70
N LEU A 215 0.93 -12.74 9.44
CA LEU A 215 0.43 -11.57 8.73
C LEU A 215 -0.88 -11.07 9.36
N TRP A 216 -1.20 -9.80 9.16
CA TRP A 216 -2.51 -9.26 9.47
C TRP A 216 -3.60 -9.82 8.52
N PRO A 217 -4.89 -9.76 8.94
CA PRO A 217 -5.36 -9.50 10.28
C PRO A 217 -5.28 -10.76 11.18
N GLY A 218 -5.40 -10.57 12.50
CA GLY A 218 -5.63 -11.68 13.45
C GLY A 218 -4.39 -12.19 14.20
N THR A 219 -3.25 -11.53 14.04
CA THR A 219 -2.07 -11.72 14.88
C THR A 219 -1.61 -10.39 15.46
N THR A 220 -0.89 -10.47 16.58
CA THR A 220 -0.39 -9.31 17.31
C THR A 220 1.11 -9.51 17.51
N GLY A 221 1.91 -8.53 17.08
CA GLY A 221 3.32 -8.42 17.36
C GLY A 221 3.52 -7.63 18.65
N CYS A 222 3.69 -6.31 18.51
CA CYS A 222 3.93 -5.41 19.65
C CYS A 222 2.65 -4.95 20.36
N GLY A 223 1.49 -5.03 19.69
CA GLY A 223 0.22 -4.50 20.20
C GLY A 223 0.07 -2.99 20.01
N ASN A 224 -1.18 -2.55 19.88
CA ASN A 224 -1.50 -1.13 19.72
C ASN A 224 -1.54 -0.40 21.07
N GLN A 225 -1.21 0.89 21.05
CA GLN A 225 -1.27 1.79 22.21
C GLN A 225 -2.28 2.90 21.97
N GLY A 226 -2.97 3.35 23.03
CA GLY A 226 -3.92 4.46 22.95
C GLY A 226 -5.08 4.21 21.98
N THR A 227 -5.61 5.30 21.42
CA THR A 227 -6.68 5.31 20.43
C THR A 227 -6.18 5.96 19.15
N PRO A 228 -6.65 5.52 17.97
CA PRO A 228 -6.26 6.11 16.70
C PRO A 228 -6.72 7.58 16.56
N PRO A 229 -6.05 8.34 15.69
CA PRO A 229 -6.41 9.72 15.38
C PRO A 229 -7.69 9.84 14.53
#